data_AF-A0A1B6JFP0-F1
#
_entry.id   AF-A0A1B6JFP0-F1
#
_cell.length_a   1.000
_cell.length_b   1.000
_cell.length_c   1.000
_cell.angle_alpha   90.00
_cell.angle_beta   90.00
_cell.angle_gamma   90.00
#
_symmetry.space_group_name_H-M   'P 1'
#
loop_
_entity.id
_entity.type
_entity.pdbx_description
1 polymer ?
#
loop_
_entity_poly.entity_id
_entity_poly.type
_entity_poly.pdbx_seq_one_letter_code
_entity_poly.pdbx_strand_id
1 'polypeptide(L)'
;QKMRFRFCGDGDCPDWILAQINTLARTSSIKMKLLCQVVAESIVSETPINYEKAKKLTSDAKFDEDEVKATVSALTYILTSAAKYGVSEAILCNELQQIGFPREHGQALCRVY
;
A
#
# COMPACT_ATOMS: atom_id res chain seq x y z
N GLN A 1 3.84 -10.61 21.58
CA GLN A 1 4.23 -11.62 20.55
C GLN A 1 4.48 -10.84 19.27
N LYS A 2 5.73 -10.80 18.78
CA LYS A 2 6.07 -10.03 17.57
C LYS A 2 5.46 -10.72 16.35
N MET A 3 4.59 -10.04 15.62
CA MET A 3 4.04 -10.55 14.36
C MET A 3 5.12 -10.35 13.29
N ARG A 4 5.62 -11.47 12.76
CA ARG A 4 6.60 -11.47 11.67
C ARG A 4 5.85 -11.53 10.36
N PHE A 5 6.14 -10.59 9.46
CA PHE A 5 5.49 -10.52 8.16
C PHE A 5 6.49 -10.88 7.07
N ARG A 6 6.11 -11.79 6.18
CA ARG A 6 6.89 -12.21 5.03
C ARG A 6 7.12 -11.06 4.06
N PHE A 7 6.16 -10.15 3.90
CA PHE A 7 6.36 -8.95 3.08
C PHE A 7 7.43 -8.01 3.67
N CYS A 8 7.76 -8.15 4.96
CA CYS A 8 8.86 -7.46 5.63
C CYS A 8 10.12 -8.33 5.78
N GLY A 9 10.19 -9.51 5.15
CA GLY A 9 11.34 -10.43 5.24
C GLY A 9 11.42 -11.15 6.59
N ASP A 10 10.28 -11.61 7.10
CA ASP A 10 10.11 -12.21 8.43
C ASP A 10 10.44 -11.24 9.59
N GLY A 11 10.43 -9.93 9.30
CA GLY A 11 10.57 -8.84 10.26
C GLY A 11 9.24 -8.31 10.78
N ASP A 12 9.30 -7.39 11.74
CA ASP A 12 8.15 -6.61 12.16
C ASP A 12 7.77 -5.59 11.06
N CYS A 13 6.48 -5.25 10.96
CA CYS A 13 6.01 -4.18 10.10
C CYS A 13 6.46 -2.82 10.68
N PRO A 14 7.08 -1.92 9.89
CA PRO A 14 7.51 -0.62 10.40
C PRO A 14 6.36 0.21 10.95
N ASP A 15 6.57 0.92 12.07
CA ASP A 15 5.53 1.74 12.72
C ASP A 15 4.96 2.82 11.79
N TRP A 16 5.79 3.38 10.90
CA TRP A 16 5.33 4.38 9.94
C TRP A 16 4.36 3.79 8.91
N ILE A 17 4.49 2.50 8.53
CA ILE A 17 3.51 1.82 7.68
C ILE A 17 2.20 1.64 8.44
N LEU A 18 2.29 1.18 9.69
CA LEU A 18 1.13 0.98 10.55
C LEU A 18 0.34 2.29 10.74
N ALA A 19 1.04 3.42 10.91
CA ALA A 19 0.42 4.74 11.00
C ALA A 19 -0.36 5.11 9.71
N GLN A 20 0.12 4.71 8.53
CA GLN A 20 -0.54 5.02 7.25
C GLN A 20 -1.78 4.16 6.98
N ILE A 21 -1.97 3.03 7.69
CA ILE A 21 -3.13 2.16 7.46
C ILE A 21 -4.44 2.89 7.71
N ASN A 22 -4.52 3.67 8.79
CA ASN A 22 -5.71 4.47 9.11
C ASN A 22 -5.99 5.54 8.05
N THR A 23 -4.93 6.17 7.53
CA THR A 23 -5.05 7.15 6.46
C THR A 23 -5.58 6.49 5.18
N LEU A 24 -4.95 5.38 4.76
CA LEU A 24 -5.36 4.59 3.61
C LEU A 24 -6.80 4.08 3.69
N ALA A 25 -7.25 3.70 4.88
CA ALA A 25 -8.61 3.22 5.14
C ALA A 25 -9.70 4.30 4.92
N ARG A 26 -9.35 5.59 4.92
CA ARG A 26 -10.28 6.69 4.57
C ARG A 26 -10.64 6.72 3.09
N THR A 27 -9.84 6.08 2.23
CA THR A 27 -10.12 5.98 0.79
C THR A 27 -11.08 4.83 0.49
N SER A 28 -11.74 4.83 -0.66
CA SER A 28 -12.53 3.66 -1.09
C SER A 28 -11.63 2.54 -1.63
N SER A 29 -12.11 1.29 -1.61
CA SER A 29 -11.37 0.14 -2.16
C SER A 29 -11.05 0.31 -3.66
N ILE A 30 -11.91 0.98 -4.42
CA ILE A 30 -11.66 1.34 -5.83
C ILE A 30 -10.48 2.30 -5.95
N LYS A 31 -10.44 3.35 -5.12
CA LYS A 31 -9.34 4.33 -5.12
C LYS A 31 -8.04 3.72 -4.64
N MET A 32 -8.10 2.84 -3.64
CA MET A 32 -6.96 2.04 -3.21
C MET A 32 -6.36 1.26 -4.38
N LYS A 33 -7.19 0.54 -5.16
CA LYS A 33 -6.74 -0.17 -6.35
C LYS A 33 -6.06 0.77 -7.36
N LEU A 34 -6.69 1.90 -7.67
CA LEU A 34 -6.15 2.87 -8.63
C LEU A 34 -4.83 3.49 -8.15
N LEU A 35 -4.69 3.78 -6.86
CA LEU A 35 -3.44 4.25 -6.26
C LEU A 35 -2.35 3.20 -6.35
N CYS A 36 -2.66 1.94 -6.02
CA CYS A 36 -1.73 0.82 -6.19
C CYS A 36 -1.28 0.69 -7.65
N GLN A 37 -2.18 0.88 -8.63
CA GLN A 37 -1.81 0.84 -10.05
C GLN A 37 -0.85 1.97 -10.43
N VAL A 38 -1.08 3.20 -9.96
CA VAL A 38 -0.16 4.33 -10.20
C VAL A 38 1.24 4.03 -9.63
N VAL A 39 1.29 3.43 -8.44
CA VAL A 39 2.55 3.06 -7.80
C VAL A 39 3.24 1.90 -8.53
N ALA A 40 2.50 0.83 -8.84
CA ALA A 40 3.02 -0.33 -9.55
C ALA A 40 3.55 0.04 -10.94
N GLU A 41 2.83 0.91 -11.69
CA GLU A 41 3.27 1.39 -13.01
C GLU A 41 4.60 2.14 -12.92
N SER A 42 4.79 2.97 -11.89
CA SER A 42 6.04 3.67 -11.63
C SER A 42 7.18 2.73 -11.27
N ILE A 43 6.92 1.68 -10.48
CA ILE A 43 7.92 0.66 -10.12
C ILE A 43 8.33 -0.14 -11.37
N VAL A 44 7.36 -0.60 -12.17
CA VAL A 44 7.62 -1.48 -13.32
C VAL A 44 8.21 -0.71 -14.51
N SER A 45 7.75 0.52 -14.75
CA SER A 45 8.23 1.34 -15.87
C SER A 45 9.48 2.17 -15.52
N GLU A 46 9.94 2.10 -14.27
CA GLU A 46 11.04 2.90 -13.72
C GLU A 46 10.86 4.43 -13.95
N THR A 47 9.60 4.86 -14.02
CA THR A 47 9.23 6.27 -14.21
C THR A 47 8.89 6.95 -12.89
N PRO A 48 9.05 8.28 -12.75
CA PRO A 48 8.62 8.99 -11.56
C PRO A 48 7.12 8.83 -11.30
N ILE A 49 6.75 8.75 -10.01
CA ILE A 49 5.35 8.64 -9.58
C ILE A 49 4.57 9.86 -10.08
N ASN A 50 3.40 9.61 -10.68
CA ASN A 50 2.45 10.66 -11.04
C ASN A 50 1.68 11.15 -9.79
N TYR A 51 2.29 12.07 -9.06
CA TYR A 51 1.68 12.67 -7.86
C TYR A 51 0.43 13.49 -8.16
N GLU A 52 0.29 14.07 -9.35
CA GLU A 52 -0.94 14.78 -9.75
C GLU A 52 -2.13 13.82 -9.81
N LYS A 53 -1.92 12.64 -10.39
CA LYS A 53 -2.94 11.58 -10.44
C LYS A 53 -3.22 11.02 -9.04
N ALA A 54 -2.19 10.80 -8.22
CA ALA A 54 -2.37 10.36 -6.84
C ALA A 54 -3.20 11.37 -6.03
N LYS A 55 -2.89 12.68 -6.11
CA LYS A 55 -3.63 13.76 -5.44
C LYS A 55 -5.10 13.84 -5.88
N LYS A 56 -5.38 13.63 -7.17
CA LYS A 56 -6.76 13.53 -7.69
C LYS A 56 -7.50 12.30 -7.17
N LEU A 57 -6.82 11.18 -6.96
CA LEU A 57 -7.45 9.96 -6.42
C LEU A 57 -7.75 10.09 -4.93
N THR A 58 -6.92 10.82 -4.18
CA THR A 58 -7.08 11.01 -2.72
C THR A 58 -7.89 12.26 -2.34
N SER A 59 -8.31 13.10 -3.29
CA SER A 59 -9.00 14.36 -3.02
C SER A 59 -10.31 14.19 -2.22
N ASP A 60 -11.14 13.18 -2.55
CA ASP A 60 -12.38 12.93 -1.78
C ASP A 60 -12.11 12.46 -0.35
N ALA A 61 -10.94 11.87 -0.09
CA ALA A 61 -10.52 11.49 1.25
C ALA A 61 -9.91 12.68 2.02
N LYS A 62 -9.80 13.86 1.40
CA LYS A 62 -9.22 15.10 1.95
C LYS A 62 -7.78 14.93 2.41
N PHE A 63 -6.95 14.27 1.59
CA PHE A 63 -5.53 14.14 1.89
C PHE A 63 -4.80 15.44 1.61
N ASP A 64 -3.92 15.85 2.54
CA ASP A 64 -2.91 16.87 2.26
C ASP A 64 -1.71 16.29 1.49
N GLU A 65 -0.77 17.15 1.08
CA GLU A 65 0.36 16.73 0.25
C GLU A 65 1.29 15.74 0.94
N ASP A 66 1.44 15.86 2.25
CA ASP A 66 2.25 14.94 3.06
C ASP A 66 1.55 13.59 3.20
N GLU A 67 0.23 13.57 3.43
CA GLU A 67 -0.57 12.33 3.45
C GLU A 67 -0.52 11.60 2.10
N VAL A 68 -0.56 12.32 0.98
CA VAL A 68 -0.41 11.72 -0.37
C VAL A 68 0.97 11.08 -0.53
N LYS A 69 2.04 11.79 -0.19
CA LYS A 69 3.41 11.27 -0.28
C LYS A 69 3.63 10.08 0.63
N ALA A 70 3.13 10.14 1.86
CA ALA A 70 3.23 9.07 2.83
C ALA A 70 2.47 7.82 2.37
N THR A 71 1.27 7.99 1.81
CA THR A 71 0.47 6.91 1.22
C THR A 71 1.19 6.24 0.06
N VAL A 72 1.68 7.03 -0.90
CA VAL A 72 2.46 6.51 -2.04
C VAL A 72 3.66 5.74 -1.54
N SER A 73 4.40 6.29 -0.57
CA SER A 73 5.60 5.66 -0.01
C SER A 73 5.27 4.33 0.70
N ALA A 74 4.14 4.26 1.42
CA ALA A 74 3.70 3.04 2.06
C ALA A 74 3.34 1.96 1.04
N LEU A 75 2.59 2.31 -0.01
CA LEU A 75 2.24 1.38 -1.09
C LEU A 75 3.49 0.89 -1.84
N THR A 76 4.42 1.80 -2.15
CA THR A 76 5.70 1.44 -2.79
C THR A 76 6.49 0.46 -1.92
N TYR A 77 6.59 0.73 -0.61
CA TYR A 77 7.28 -0.17 0.30
C TYR A 77 6.63 -1.55 0.36
N ILE A 78 5.31 -1.63 0.48
CA ILE A 78 4.57 -2.89 0.54
C ILE A 78 4.80 -3.70 -0.75
N LEU A 79 4.57 -3.09 -1.92
CA LEU A 79 4.68 -3.77 -3.21
C LEU A 79 6.12 -4.23 -3.49
N THR A 80 7.09 -3.34 -3.32
CA THR A 80 8.51 -3.65 -3.57
C THR A 80 9.05 -4.67 -2.57
N SER A 81 8.66 -4.60 -1.29
CA SER A 81 9.12 -5.56 -0.29
C SER A 81 8.48 -6.93 -0.48
N ALA A 82 7.17 -6.99 -0.77
CA ALA A 82 6.49 -8.24 -1.11
C ALA A 82 7.16 -8.92 -2.32
N ALA A 83 7.43 -8.15 -3.39
CA ALA A 83 8.11 -8.66 -4.59
C ALA A 83 9.53 -9.13 -4.27
N LYS A 84 10.30 -8.34 -3.52
CA LYS A 84 11.67 -8.67 -3.10
C LYS A 84 11.76 -9.99 -2.33
N TYR A 85 10.79 -10.27 -1.46
CA TYR A 85 10.76 -11.49 -0.65
C TYR A 85 9.95 -12.62 -1.31
N GLY A 86 9.48 -12.45 -2.54
CA GLY A 86 8.75 -13.49 -3.28
C GLY A 86 7.44 -13.90 -2.59
N VAL A 87 6.76 -12.95 -1.95
CA VAL A 87 5.53 -13.23 -1.19
C VAL A 87 4.38 -13.47 -2.16
N SER A 88 3.61 -14.54 -1.97
CA SER A 88 2.41 -14.78 -2.78
C SER A 88 1.27 -13.81 -2.41
N GLU A 89 0.42 -13.48 -3.37
CA GLU A 89 -0.78 -12.64 -3.18
C GLU A 89 -1.60 -13.04 -1.94
N ALA A 90 -1.90 -14.34 -1.77
CA ALA A 90 -2.71 -14.84 -0.67
C ALA A 90 -2.07 -14.57 0.71
N ILE A 91 -0.75 -14.67 0.81
CA ILE A 91 -0.02 -14.37 2.04
C ILE A 91 -0.03 -12.86 2.28
N LEU A 92 0.30 -12.06 1.27
CA LEU A 92 0.29 -10.61 1.36
C LEU A 92 -1.08 -10.09 1.84
N CYS A 93 -2.17 -10.59 1.25
CA CYS A 93 -3.53 -10.21 1.63
C CYS A 93 -3.86 -10.55 3.09
N ASN A 94 -3.37 -11.68 3.59
CA ASN A 94 -3.56 -12.08 4.98
C ASN A 94 -2.73 -11.23 5.95
N GLU A 95 -1.48 -10.94 5.60
CA GLU A 95 -0.58 -10.12 6.41
C GLU A 95 -1.06 -8.67 6.50
N LEU A 96 -1.54 -8.10 5.39
CA LEU A 96 -2.16 -6.77 5.37
C LEU A 96 -3.37 -6.69 6.30
N GLN A 97 -4.23 -7.72 6.31
CA GLN A 97 -5.36 -7.78 7.24
C GLN A 97 -4.92 -7.87 8.71
N GLN A 98 -3.85 -8.61 9.00
CA GLN A 98 -3.32 -8.74 10.37
C GLN A 98 -2.77 -7.41 10.92
N ILE A 99 -2.21 -6.55 10.06
CA ILE A 99 -1.74 -5.21 10.46
C ILE A 99 -2.86 -4.16 10.50
N GLY A 100 -4.08 -4.51 10.10
CA GLY A 100 -5.25 -3.64 10.23
C GLY A 100 -5.78 -3.04 8.91
N PHE A 101 -5.30 -3.48 7.73
CA PHE A 101 -5.95 -3.09 6.49
C PHE A 101 -7.40 -3.60 6.46
N PRO A 102 -8.36 -2.77 6.03
CA PRO A 102 -9.68 -3.27 5.68
C PRO A 102 -9.54 -4.38 4.63
N ARG A 103 -10.33 -5.45 4.78
CA ARG A 103 -10.27 -6.62 3.90
C ARG A 103 -10.37 -6.26 2.42
N GLU A 104 -11.27 -5.35 2.06
CA GLU A 104 -11.48 -4.90 0.69
C GLU A 104 -10.26 -4.16 0.13
N HIS A 105 -9.59 -3.35 0.95
CA HIS A 105 -8.38 -2.61 0.57
C HIS A 105 -7.19 -3.55 0.39
N GLY A 106 -7.03 -4.53 1.29
CA GLY A 106 -6.03 -5.58 1.15
C GLY A 106 -6.22 -6.37 -0.16
N GLN A 107 -7.46 -6.77 -0.47
CA GLN A 107 -7.79 -7.44 -1.73
C GLN A 107 -7.56 -6.53 -2.95
N ALA A 108 -7.89 -5.25 -2.86
CA ALA A 108 -7.67 -4.29 -3.94
C ALA A 108 -6.19 -4.11 -4.27
N LEU A 109 -5.32 -4.04 -3.26
CA LEU A 109 -3.87 -3.98 -3.42
C LEU A 109 -3.34 -5.28 -4.01
N CYS A 110 -3.77 -6.42 -3.47
CA CYS A 110 -3.32 -7.74 -3.89
C CYS A 110 -3.66 -8.08 -5.34
N ARG A 111 -4.77 -7.54 -5.88
CA ARG A 111 -5.12 -7.69 -7.31
C ARG A 111 -4.21 -6.92 -8.27
N VAL A 112 -3.37 -6.03 -7.76
CA VAL A 112 -2.43 -5.21 -8.55
C VAL A 112 -1.01 -5.76 -8.44
N TYR A 113 -0.65 -6.28 -7.27
CA TYR A 113 0.59 -7.01 -7.02
C TYR A 113 0.69 -8.28 -7.87
#